data_AF-A0A522X0S1-F1
#
_entry.id   AF-A0A522X0S1-F1
#
_cell.length_a   1.000
_cell.length_b   1.000
_cell.length_c   1.000
_cell.angle_alpha   90.00
_cell.angle_beta   90.00
_cell.angle_gamma   90.00
#
_symmetry.space_group_name_H-M   'P 1'
#
loop_
_entity.id
_entity.type
_entity.pdbx_description
1 polymer ?
#
loop_
_entity_poly.entity_id
_entity_poly.type
_entity_poly.pdbx_seq_one_letter_code
_entity_poly.pdbx_strand_id
1 'polypeptide(L)'
;MSQICNRFRKIRESKNMTITAVAAAIDEKRQRLQDIEAGKQKIPEDIIVKYIEYFDINANWLLTGEGEMLKIKSVEPQTLGLDSKRLTLAIETVEEGLHSTRRTMDPDKKAELIMAVYDLFKDQTPDVKQSLLRLVQSVAA
;
A
#
# COMPACT_ATOMS: atom_id res chain seq x y z
N MET A 1 13.63 36.09 0.30
CA MET A 1 12.61 35.01 0.47
C MET A 1 13.30 33.80 1.04
N SER A 2 12.80 33.23 2.14
CA SER A 2 13.41 32.02 2.71
C SER A 2 13.15 30.82 1.79
N GLN A 3 14.18 30.01 1.51
CA GLN A 3 14.11 28.85 0.60
C GLN A 3 13.02 27.85 1.03
N ILE A 4 12.75 27.76 2.33
CA ILE A 4 11.71 26.89 2.89
C ILE A 4 10.30 27.33 2.48
N CYS A 5 10.01 28.65 2.38
CA CYS A 5 8.70 29.16 1.95
C CYS A 5 8.35 28.72 0.53
N ASN A 6 9.35 28.66 -0.36
CA ASN A 6 9.17 28.17 -1.72
C ASN A 6 8.83 26.67 -1.76
N ARG A 7 9.32 25.88 -0.79
CA ARG A 7 9.01 24.45 -0.69
C ARG A 7 7.56 24.22 -0.27
N PHE A 8 7.05 25.00 0.69
CA PHE A 8 5.62 25.02 1.04
C PHE A 8 4.72 25.32 -0.17
N ARG A 9 5.12 26.29 -1.00
CA ARG A 9 4.43 26.57 -2.26
C ARG A 9 4.47 25.39 -3.23
N LYS A 10 5.65 24.78 -3.42
CA LYS A 10 5.82 23.58 -4.28
C LYS A 10 4.93 22.41 -3.81
N ILE A 11 4.80 22.20 -2.51
CA ILE A 11 3.90 21.19 -1.93
C ILE A 11 2.47 21.41 -2.38
N ARG A 12 1.97 22.63 -2.21
CA ARG A 12 0.61 22.98 -2.60
C ARG A 12 0.39 22.83 -4.10
N GLU A 13 1.35 23.28 -4.92
CA GLU A 13 1.31 23.15 -6.37
C GLU A 13 1.32 21.69 -6.83
N SER A 14 2.14 20.83 -6.21
CA SER A 14 2.19 19.39 -6.55
C SER A 14 0.88 18.64 -6.29
N LYS A 15 0.04 19.16 -5.39
CA LYS A 15 -1.27 18.58 -5.05
C LYS A 15 -2.43 19.30 -5.75
N ASN A 16 -2.16 20.30 -6.59
CA ASN A 16 -3.16 21.16 -7.23
C ASN A 16 -4.17 21.79 -6.24
N MET A 17 -3.73 22.10 -5.01
CA MET A 17 -4.61 22.65 -3.98
C MET A 17 -4.49 24.17 -3.89
N THR A 18 -5.57 24.84 -3.46
CA THR A 18 -5.52 26.26 -3.11
C THR A 18 -5.05 26.44 -1.67
N ILE A 19 -4.54 27.63 -1.31
CA ILE A 19 -4.10 27.92 0.08
C ILE A 19 -5.26 27.69 1.07
N THR A 20 -6.49 28.04 0.67
CA THR A 20 -7.70 27.80 1.47
C THR A 20 -7.97 26.31 1.69
N ALA A 21 -7.80 25.49 0.66
CA ALA A 21 -7.99 24.04 0.76
C ALA A 21 -6.94 23.39 1.66
N VAL A 22 -5.68 23.84 1.58
CA VAL A 22 -4.62 23.36 2.48
C VAL A 22 -4.86 23.80 3.92
N ALA A 23 -5.31 25.05 4.13
CA ALA A 23 -5.67 25.55 5.45
C ALA A 23 -6.78 24.74 6.11
N ALA A 24 -7.83 24.40 5.35
CA ALA A 24 -8.91 23.53 5.82
C ALA A 24 -8.43 22.10 6.10
N ALA A 25 -7.52 21.58 5.28
CA ALA A 25 -6.98 20.22 5.40
C ALA A 25 -6.15 20.00 6.69
N ILE A 26 -5.39 21.03 7.13
CA ILE A 26 -4.51 20.93 8.30
C ILE A 26 -5.07 21.66 9.54
N ASP A 27 -6.34 22.05 9.50
CA ASP A 27 -7.04 22.83 10.53
C ASP A 27 -6.25 24.07 10.98
N GLU A 28 -5.98 24.97 10.03
CA GLU A 28 -5.22 26.21 10.26
C GLU A 28 -5.87 27.42 9.59
N LYS A 29 -5.50 28.61 10.09
CA LYS A 29 -5.98 29.87 9.50
C LYS A 29 -5.30 30.11 8.15
N ARG A 30 -6.10 30.33 7.10
CA ARG A 30 -5.63 30.70 5.74
C ARG A 30 -4.59 31.83 5.76
N GLN A 31 -4.85 32.88 6.53
CA GLN A 31 -3.97 34.05 6.61
C GLN A 31 -2.55 33.68 7.09
N ARG A 32 -2.46 32.78 8.06
CA ARG A 32 -1.18 32.29 8.61
C ARG A 32 -0.37 31.57 7.55
N LEU A 33 -1.00 30.69 6.76
CA LEU A 33 -0.32 30.00 5.64
C LEU A 33 0.09 30.95 4.53
N GLN A 34 -0.73 31.95 4.23
CA GLN A 34 -0.40 32.98 3.22
C GLN A 34 0.81 33.81 3.64
N ASP A 35 0.89 34.24 4.89
CA ASP A 35 2.02 35.02 5.41
C ASP A 35 3.30 34.19 5.51
N ILE A 36 3.17 32.87 5.76
CA ILE A 36 4.27 31.89 5.67
C ILE A 36 4.78 31.74 4.23
N GLU A 37 3.90 31.51 3.25
CA GLU A 37 4.30 31.40 1.82
C GLU A 37 4.89 32.71 1.28
N ALA A 38 4.44 33.85 1.78
CA ALA A 38 4.97 35.18 1.45
C ALA A 38 6.31 35.49 2.17
N GLY A 39 6.72 34.67 3.13
CA GLY A 39 7.95 34.86 3.91
C GLY A 39 7.89 36.02 4.90
N LYS A 40 6.68 36.49 5.25
CA LYS A 40 6.45 37.56 6.23
C LYS A 40 6.50 37.06 7.67
N GLN A 41 6.23 35.77 7.86
CA GLN A 41 6.22 35.13 9.18
C GLN A 41 7.22 33.97 9.23
N LYS A 42 7.90 33.83 10.38
CA LYS A 42 8.74 32.65 10.66
C LYS A 42 7.85 31.41 10.76
N ILE A 43 8.25 30.33 10.10
CA ILE A 43 7.48 29.09 10.06
C ILE A 43 7.57 28.43 11.45
N PRO A 44 6.45 28.28 12.17
CA PRO A 44 6.45 27.57 13.43
C PRO A 44 6.48 26.05 13.20
N GLU A 45 7.03 25.33 14.17
CA GLU A 45 7.28 23.88 14.07
C GLU A 45 5.99 23.07 13.94
N ASP A 46 4.89 23.54 14.54
CA ASP A 46 3.55 22.94 14.44
C ASP A 46 3.09 22.77 12.98
N ILE A 47 3.27 23.80 12.14
CA ILE A 47 2.93 23.77 10.72
C ILE A 47 3.80 22.78 9.97
N ILE A 48 5.09 22.69 10.32
CA ILE A 48 6.03 21.76 9.68
C ILE A 48 5.56 20.32 9.93
N VAL A 49 5.25 19.98 11.18
CA VAL A 49 4.75 18.65 11.57
C VAL A 49 3.44 18.33 10.85
N LYS A 50 2.47 19.25 10.88
CA LYS A 50 1.18 19.08 10.18
C LYS A 50 1.36 18.79 8.69
N TYR A 51 2.29 19.46 8.02
CA TYR A 51 2.57 19.20 6.61
C TYR A 51 3.23 17.84 6.38
N ILE A 52 4.20 17.46 7.23
CA ILE A 52 4.88 16.17 7.15
C ILE A 52 3.90 15.01 7.34
N GLU A 53 2.97 15.13 8.28
CA GLU A 53 1.99 14.09 8.60
C GLU A 53 0.85 14.04 7.60
N TYR A 54 0.24 15.18 7.26
CA TYR A 54 -0.95 15.19 6.40
C TYR A 54 -0.61 14.91 4.93
N PHE A 55 0.53 15.40 4.44
CA PHE A 55 0.91 15.26 3.03
C PHE A 55 1.99 14.20 2.78
N ASP A 56 2.38 13.45 3.81
CA ASP A 56 3.44 12.43 3.74
C ASP A 56 4.75 12.98 3.15
N ILE A 57 5.19 14.14 3.64
CA ILE A 57 6.35 14.86 3.09
C ILE A 57 7.62 14.46 3.81
N ASN A 58 8.71 14.33 3.07
CA ASN A 58 10.01 14.08 3.64
C ASN A 58 10.50 15.33 4.41
N ALA A 59 10.71 15.17 5.71
CA ALA A 59 11.19 16.24 6.59
C ALA A 59 12.56 16.79 6.13
N ASN A 60 13.46 15.91 5.66
CA ASN A 60 14.77 16.32 5.17
C ASN A 60 14.61 17.23 3.95
N TRP A 61 13.83 16.82 2.94
CA TRP A 61 13.58 17.66 1.77
C TRP A 61 12.92 19.00 2.13
N LEU A 62 11.97 19.01 3.08
CA LEU A 62 11.31 20.24 3.48
C LEU A 62 12.28 21.22 4.15
N LEU A 63 13.17 20.74 5.01
CA LEU A 63 14.10 21.57 5.80
C LEU A 63 15.39 21.91 5.05
N THR A 64 16.00 20.95 4.37
CA THR A 64 17.30 21.10 3.69
C THR A 64 17.17 21.26 2.18
N GLY A 65 16.13 20.69 1.57
CA GLY A 65 15.93 20.68 0.11
C GLY A 65 16.58 19.49 -0.57
N GLU A 66 17.19 18.61 0.22
CA GLU A 66 17.90 17.43 -0.27
C GLU A 66 17.01 16.19 -0.20
N GLY A 67 17.12 15.34 -1.22
CA GLY A 67 16.34 14.11 -1.34
C GLY A 67 14.98 14.30 -2.03
N GLU A 68 14.11 13.30 -1.86
CA GLU A 68 12.78 13.31 -2.47
C GLU A 68 11.76 14.06 -1.61
N MET A 69 10.84 14.74 -2.28
CA MET A 69 9.80 15.57 -1.68
C MET A 69 8.77 14.76 -0.88
N LEU A 70 8.31 13.65 -1.43
CA LEU A 70 7.40 12.75 -0.75
C LEU A 70 8.22 11.77 0.07
N LYS A 71 7.72 11.39 1.24
CA LYS A 71 8.12 10.12 1.82
C LYS A 71 7.70 9.09 0.79
N ILE A 72 8.67 8.38 0.23
CA ILE A 72 8.38 7.05 -0.28
C ILE A 72 7.79 6.35 0.94
N LYS A 73 6.45 6.25 1.00
CA LYS A 73 5.87 5.15 1.74
C LYS A 73 6.57 3.99 1.09
N SER A 74 7.48 3.36 1.81
CA SER A 74 7.71 1.96 1.62
C SER A 74 6.31 1.38 1.67
N VAL A 75 5.69 1.29 0.48
CA VAL A 75 4.91 0.15 0.08
C VAL A 75 5.78 -0.95 0.66
N GLU A 76 5.37 -1.53 1.80
CA GLU A 76 5.92 -2.81 2.24
C GLU A 76 6.08 -3.55 0.94
N PRO A 77 7.31 -3.88 0.52
CA PRO A 77 7.56 -4.33 -0.84
C PRO A 77 6.46 -5.31 -1.09
N GLN A 78 5.50 -4.96 -1.96
CA GLN A 78 4.39 -5.85 -2.23
C GLN A 78 5.16 -7.01 -2.78
N THR A 79 5.32 -8.03 -1.96
CA THR A 79 6.17 -9.12 -2.31
C THR A 79 5.37 -9.68 -3.46
N LEU A 80 5.85 -9.40 -4.66
CA LEU A 80 5.79 -10.31 -5.80
C LEU A 80 6.60 -11.58 -5.44
N GLY A 81 6.52 -11.99 -4.17
CA GLY A 81 7.14 -13.10 -3.52
C GLY A 81 5.97 -14.03 -3.29
N LEU A 82 5.98 -15.07 -4.10
CA LEU A 82 5.21 -16.28 -3.90
C LEU A 82 5.20 -16.60 -2.40
N ASP A 83 4.02 -16.53 -1.76
CA ASP A 83 3.90 -16.91 -0.36
C ASP A 83 4.09 -18.42 -0.29
N SER A 84 5.30 -18.83 0.10
CA SER A 84 5.68 -20.23 0.16
C SER A 84 4.75 -21.04 1.05
N LYS A 85 4.20 -20.46 2.12
CA LYS A 85 3.28 -21.18 3.03
C LYS A 85 1.95 -21.45 2.33
N ARG A 86 1.46 -20.45 1.61
CA ARG A 86 0.21 -20.56 0.84
C ARG A 86 0.35 -21.51 -0.34
N LEU A 87 1.50 -21.53 -1.01
CA LEU A 87 1.79 -22.49 -2.07
C LEU A 87 1.82 -23.92 -1.52
N THR A 88 2.51 -24.13 -0.40
CA THR A 88 2.50 -25.43 0.28
C THR A 88 1.08 -25.87 0.61
N LEU A 89 0.25 -24.99 1.15
CA LEU A 89 -1.14 -25.30 1.48
C LEU A 89 -1.98 -25.66 0.23
N ALA A 90 -1.77 -24.96 -0.88
CA ALA A 90 -2.44 -25.26 -2.15
C ALA A 90 -2.04 -26.63 -2.69
N ILE A 91 -0.74 -26.94 -2.68
CA ILE A 91 -0.22 -28.25 -3.10
C ILE A 91 -0.79 -29.36 -2.22
N GLU A 92 -0.72 -29.22 -0.88
CA GLU A 92 -1.27 -30.21 0.06
C GLU A 92 -2.75 -30.48 -0.18
N THR A 93 -3.55 -29.42 -0.36
CA THR A 93 -5.00 -29.55 -0.59
C THR A 93 -5.31 -30.31 -1.87
N VAL A 94 -4.56 -30.06 -2.95
CA VAL A 94 -4.72 -30.78 -4.22
C VAL A 94 -4.27 -32.23 -4.10
N GLU A 95 -3.14 -32.50 -3.45
CA GLU A 95 -2.62 -33.86 -3.24
C GLU A 95 -3.55 -34.68 -2.34
N GLU A 96 -4.06 -34.12 -1.24
CA GLU A 96 -5.04 -34.76 -0.37
C GLU A 96 -6.33 -35.13 -1.14
N GLY A 97 -6.84 -34.19 -1.95
CA GLY A 97 -8.01 -34.41 -2.81
C GLY A 97 -7.80 -35.54 -3.82
N LEU A 98 -6.67 -35.54 -4.53
CA LEU A 98 -6.32 -36.57 -5.51
C LEU A 98 -6.06 -37.94 -4.87
N HIS A 99 -5.36 -37.96 -3.74
CA HIS A 99 -5.10 -39.18 -2.98
C HIS A 99 -6.41 -39.81 -2.47
N SER A 100 -7.32 -38.99 -1.93
CA SER A 100 -8.62 -39.46 -1.42
C SER A 100 -9.51 -40.07 -2.51
N THR A 101 -9.36 -39.62 -3.75
CA THR A 101 -10.11 -40.12 -4.92
C THR A 101 -9.38 -41.24 -5.67
N ARG A 102 -8.16 -41.63 -5.24
CA ARG A 102 -7.26 -42.58 -5.93
C ARG A 102 -7.02 -42.22 -7.41
N ARG A 103 -6.93 -40.93 -7.72
CA ARG A 103 -6.73 -40.43 -9.09
C ARG A 103 -5.38 -39.76 -9.24
N THR A 104 -4.86 -39.82 -10.46
CA THR A 104 -3.66 -39.10 -10.88
C THR A 104 -4.04 -38.09 -11.93
N MET A 105 -3.59 -36.85 -11.77
CA MET A 105 -3.82 -35.78 -12.74
C MET A 105 -2.57 -35.56 -13.57
N ASP A 106 -2.76 -35.18 -14.84
CA ASP A 106 -1.67 -34.73 -15.70
C ASP A 106 -0.95 -33.51 -15.07
N PRO A 107 0.40 -33.41 -15.16
CA PRO A 107 1.17 -32.34 -14.52
C PRO A 107 0.70 -30.93 -14.87
N ASP A 108 0.30 -30.69 -16.13
CA ASP A 108 -0.09 -29.35 -16.58
C ASP A 108 -1.44 -28.94 -15.96
N LYS A 109 -2.40 -29.86 -15.97
CA LYS A 109 -3.72 -29.65 -15.33
C LYS A 109 -3.61 -29.53 -13.82
N LYS A 110 -2.66 -30.27 -13.22
CA LYS A 110 -2.37 -30.20 -11.79
C LYS A 110 -1.82 -28.83 -11.41
N ALA A 111 -0.93 -28.26 -12.22
CA ALA A 111 -0.42 -26.91 -12.02
C ALA A 111 -1.54 -25.85 -12.12
N GLU A 112 -2.43 -25.98 -13.10
CA GLU A 112 -3.60 -25.09 -13.25
C GLU A 112 -4.53 -25.13 -12.03
N LEU A 113 -4.79 -26.34 -11.50
CA LEU A 113 -5.60 -26.50 -10.29
C LEU A 113 -4.90 -25.92 -9.05
N ILE A 114 -3.59 -26.15 -8.89
CA ILE A 114 -2.81 -25.58 -7.78
C ILE A 114 -2.83 -24.05 -7.84
N MET A 115 -2.72 -23.45 -9.03
CA MET A 115 -2.83 -22.00 -9.23
C MET A 115 -4.19 -21.48 -8.79
N ALA A 116 -5.29 -22.12 -9.19
CA ALA A 116 -6.64 -21.71 -8.81
C ALA A 116 -6.84 -21.80 -7.28
N VAL A 117 -6.38 -22.88 -6.64
CA VAL A 117 -6.42 -23.06 -5.19
C VAL A 117 -5.54 -22.03 -4.47
N TYR A 118 -4.34 -21.78 -5.00
CA TYR A 118 -3.45 -20.75 -4.50
C TYR A 118 -4.18 -19.41 -4.52
N ASP A 119 -4.69 -18.95 -5.66
CA ASP A 119 -5.40 -17.67 -5.81
C ASP A 119 -6.60 -17.54 -4.87
N LEU A 120 -7.36 -18.60 -4.63
CA LEU A 120 -8.47 -18.60 -3.66
C LEU A 120 -8.01 -18.32 -2.21
N PHE A 121 -6.80 -18.75 -1.84
CA PHE A 121 -6.23 -18.43 -0.53
C PHE A 121 -5.72 -16.98 -0.41
N LYS A 122 -5.83 -16.13 -1.45
CA LYS A 122 -5.42 -14.71 -1.37
C LYS A 122 -6.29 -13.92 -0.41
N ASP A 123 -7.54 -14.34 -0.29
CA ASP A 123 -8.61 -13.46 0.17
C ASP A 123 -9.31 -13.96 1.44
N GLN A 124 -8.99 -15.14 2.01
CA GLN A 124 -9.86 -15.74 3.04
C GLN A 124 -9.18 -16.61 4.14
N THR A 125 -9.93 -16.77 5.24
CA THR A 125 -9.64 -17.42 6.54
C THR A 125 -9.62 -18.97 6.49
N PRO A 126 -9.13 -19.66 7.54
CA PRO A 126 -8.86 -21.11 7.54
C PRO A 126 -10.03 -22.06 7.19
N ASP A 127 -11.28 -21.60 7.31
CA ASP A 127 -12.50 -22.38 7.05
C ASP A 127 -12.68 -22.78 5.56
N VAL A 128 -11.98 -22.08 4.67
CA VAL A 128 -12.04 -22.29 3.22
C VAL A 128 -11.34 -23.59 2.78
N LYS A 129 -10.37 -24.09 3.56
CA LYS A 129 -9.64 -25.34 3.21
C LYS A 129 -10.60 -26.52 3.05
N GLN A 130 -11.59 -26.67 3.93
CA GLN A 130 -12.54 -27.78 3.87
C GLN A 130 -13.49 -27.69 2.66
N SER A 131 -13.93 -26.48 2.33
CA SER A 131 -14.79 -26.22 1.17
C SER A 131 -14.05 -26.49 -0.15
N LEU A 132 -12.77 -26.11 -0.22
CA LEU A 132 -11.92 -26.38 -1.39
C LEU A 132 -11.63 -27.88 -1.57
N LEU A 133 -11.39 -28.60 -0.48
CA LEU A 133 -11.17 -30.05 -0.53
C LEU A 133 -12.37 -30.78 -1.15
N ARG A 134 -13.60 -30.38 -0.77
CA ARG A 134 -14.83 -30.91 -1.39
C ARG A 134 -14.96 -30.52 -2.87
N LEU A 135 -14.58 -29.30 -3.24
CA LEU A 135 -14.64 -28.85 -4.63
C LEU A 135 -13.67 -29.63 -5.51
N VAL A 136 -12.42 -29.81 -5.06
CA VAL A 136 -11.40 -30.63 -5.74
C VAL A 136 -11.88 -32.06 -5.91
N GLN A 137 -12.49 -32.67 -4.88
CA GLN A 137 -13.08 -34.00 -4.97
C GLN A 137 -14.21 -34.08 -6.01
N SER A 138 -14.99 -33.01 -6.18
CA SER A 138 -16.09 -32.97 -7.16
C SER A 138 -15.63 -32.75 -8.61
N VAL A 139 -14.60 -31.93 -8.82
CA VAL A 139 -14.02 -31.67 -10.16
C VAL A 139 -13.16 -32.84 -10.63
N ALA A 140 -12.57 -33.57 -9.67
CA ALA A 140 -11.84 -34.78 -9.94
C ALA A 140 -12.74 -36.02 -10.07
N ALA A 141 -14.08 -35.92 -10.09
CA ALA A 141 -15.01 -37.04 -10.27
C ALA A 141 -15.25 -37.38 -11.75
#